data_AF-E9G6U3-F1
#
_entry.id   AF-E9G6U3-F1
#
_cell.length_a   1.000
_cell.length_b   1.000
_cell.length_c   1.000
_cell.angle_alpha   90.00
_cell.angle_beta   90.00
_cell.angle_gamma   90.00
#
_symmetry.space_group_name_H-M   'P 1'
#
loop_
_entity.id
_entity.type
_entity.pdbx_description
1 polymer ?
#
loop_
_entity_poly.entity_id
_entity_poly.type
_entity_poly.pdbx_seq_one_letter_code
_entity_poly.pdbx_strand_id
1 'polypeptide(L)'
;MPPGNIWGGKHRMVYKHNEENGDRLRKRFAIEEQTMFFLRHSFLTQEEESGFSRSLGKHEKWLADKIYLKQSRPYKPHVTLEERLEGPLMASNKWD
;
A
#
# COMPACT_ATOMS: atom_id res chain seq x y z
N MET A 1 20.18 7.29 35.24
CA MET A 1 19.77 6.57 34.01
C MET A 1 19.95 5.08 34.25
N PRO A 2 19.01 4.20 33.84
CA PRO A 2 19.17 2.77 34.09
C PRO A 2 20.39 2.19 33.35
N PRO A 3 21.10 1.19 33.90
CA PRO A 3 22.22 0.56 33.22
C PRO A 3 21.71 -0.36 32.09
N GLY A 4 22.26 -0.23 30.88
CA GLY A 4 21.90 -1.06 29.73
C GLY A 4 20.71 -0.52 28.92
N ASN A 5 19.86 -1.41 28.40
CA ASN A 5 18.70 -1.01 27.59
C ASN A 5 17.64 -0.30 28.45
N ILE A 6 17.33 0.95 28.10
CA ILE A 6 16.44 1.82 28.86
C ILE A 6 14.97 1.32 28.86
N TRP A 7 14.55 0.61 27.81
CA TRP A 7 13.17 0.13 27.64
C TRP A 7 12.95 -1.32 28.07
N GLY A 8 14.00 -2.02 28.50
CA GLY A 8 13.96 -3.46 28.77
C GLY A 8 14.79 -3.89 29.98
N GLY A 9 14.71 -5.18 30.32
CA GLY A 9 15.46 -5.75 31.45
C GLY A 9 14.92 -5.39 32.83
N LYS A 10 15.74 -5.63 33.87
CA LYS A 10 15.36 -5.47 35.28
C LYS A 10 15.21 -4.01 35.70
N HIS A 11 16.06 -3.13 35.19
CA HIS A 11 16.06 -1.71 35.50
C HIS A 11 15.69 -0.92 34.24
N ARG A 12 14.39 -0.69 34.04
CA ARG A 12 13.86 0.06 32.89
C ARG A 12 13.28 1.40 33.34
N MET A 13 13.23 2.35 32.41
CA MET A 13 12.49 3.58 32.63
C MET A 13 10.98 3.29 32.60
N VAL A 14 10.28 3.66 33.66
CA VAL A 14 8.82 3.55 33.71
C VAL A 14 8.24 4.80 33.06
N TYR A 15 7.51 4.61 31.96
CA TYR A 15 6.75 5.68 31.35
C TYR A 15 5.61 6.10 32.28
N LYS A 16 5.58 7.37 32.69
CA LYS A 16 4.46 7.92 33.45
C LYS A 16 3.38 8.34 32.48
N HIS A 17 2.17 7.85 32.72
CA HIS A 17 1.02 8.24 31.91
C HIS A 17 0.66 9.70 32.18
N ASN A 18 0.47 10.48 31.13
CA ASN A 18 -0.06 11.84 31.18
C ASN A 18 -1.60 11.80 31.01
N GLU A 19 -2.31 12.76 31.59
CA GLU A 19 -3.78 12.88 31.46
C GLU A 19 -4.22 12.99 29.99
N GLU A 20 -3.44 13.69 29.17
CA GLU A 20 -3.67 13.83 27.72
C GLU A 20 -3.76 12.46 27.01
N ASN A 21 -2.92 11.51 27.39
CA ASN A 21 -2.95 10.16 26.82
C ASN A 21 -4.24 9.43 27.22
N GLY A 22 -4.74 9.69 28.43
CA GLY A 22 -6.00 9.14 28.92
C GLY A 22 -7.18 9.70 28.14
N ASP A 23 -7.20 11.00 27.89
CA ASP A 23 -8.24 11.66 27.09
C ASP A 23 -8.21 11.22 25.62
N ARG A 24 -7.02 11.02 25.05
CA ARG A 24 -6.87 10.44 23.71
C ARG A 24 -7.46 9.03 23.65
N LEU A 25 -7.25 8.22 24.69
CA LEU A 25 -7.78 6.87 24.76
C LEU A 25 -9.31 6.87 24.89
N ARG A 26 -9.88 7.74 25.74
CA ARG A 26 -11.34 7.92 25.86
C ARG A 26 -11.98 8.32 24.54
N LYS A 27 -11.40 9.27 23.81
CA LYS A 27 -11.88 9.68 22.48
C LYS A 27 -11.86 8.51 21.49
N ARG A 28 -10.80 7.68 21.52
CA ARG A 28 -10.73 6.47 20.67
C ARG A 28 -11.84 5.49 20.99
N PHE A 29 -12.10 5.21 22.27
CA PHE A 29 -13.18 4.32 22.66
C PHE A 29 -14.55 4.85 22.22
N ALA A 30 -14.79 6.17 22.33
CA ALA A 30 -16.04 6.76 21.85
C ALA A 30 -16.23 6.58 20.32
N ILE A 31 -15.16 6.75 19.53
CA ILE A 31 -15.20 6.51 18.07
C ILE A 31 -15.43 5.03 17.77
N GLU A 32 -14.78 4.14 18.51
CA GLU A 32 -14.93 2.70 18.34
C GLU A 32 -16.36 2.25 18.66
N GLU A 33 -16.96 2.74 19.73
CA GLU A 33 -18.34 2.45 20.11
C GLU A 33 -19.33 2.90 19.03
N GLN A 34 -19.15 4.10 18.47
CA GLN A 34 -19.96 4.59 17.35
C GLN A 34 -19.77 3.71 16.11
N THR A 35 -18.54 3.31 15.82
CA THR A 35 -18.23 2.45 14.67
C THR A 35 -18.87 1.07 14.83
N MET A 36 -18.80 0.48 16.03
CA MET A 36 -19.43 -0.80 16.34
C MET A 36 -20.95 -0.74 16.19
N PHE A 37 -21.56 0.36 16.60
CA PHE A 37 -23.00 0.57 16.41
C PHE A 37 -23.38 0.49 14.92
N PHE A 38 -22.62 1.15 14.05
CA PHE A 38 -22.87 1.09 12.60
C PHE A 38 -22.61 -0.29 11.99
N LEU A 39 -21.58 -0.99 12.45
CA LEU A 39 -21.23 -2.31 11.92
C LEU A 39 -22.14 -3.44 12.43
N ARG A 40 -22.94 -3.20 13.48
CA ARG A 40 -23.83 -4.20 14.07
C ARG A 40 -24.95 -4.66 13.13
N HIS A 41 -25.42 -3.77 12.25
CA HIS A 41 -26.56 -4.02 11.39
C HIS A 41 -26.12 -3.97 9.92
N SER A 42 -25.79 -5.13 9.36
CA SER A 42 -25.46 -5.24 7.95
C SER A 42 -26.71 -5.04 7.09
N PHE A 43 -26.52 -4.46 5.90
CA PHE A 43 -27.60 -4.27 4.93
C PHE A 43 -28.00 -5.58 4.25
N LEU A 44 -27.03 -6.46 3.98
CA LEU A 44 -27.25 -7.78 3.39
C LEU A 44 -26.92 -8.86 4.41
N THR A 45 -27.60 -9.99 4.29
CA THR A 45 -27.21 -11.24 4.92
C THR A 45 -26.05 -11.88 4.14
N GLN A 46 -25.36 -12.81 4.80
CA GLN A 46 -24.22 -13.51 4.19
C GLN A 46 -24.61 -14.31 2.93
N GLU A 47 -25.83 -14.83 2.89
CA GLU A 47 -26.36 -15.56 1.73
C GLU A 47 -26.59 -14.62 0.54
N GLU A 48 -27.14 -13.43 0.80
CA GLU A 48 -27.41 -12.41 -0.23
C GLU A 48 -26.14 -11.75 -0.77
N GLU A 49 -25.09 -11.64 0.04
CA GLU A 49 -23.80 -11.09 -0.41
C GLU A 49 -23.10 -12.04 -1.42
N SER A 50 -23.42 -13.33 -1.39
CA SER A 50 -22.76 -14.33 -2.22
C SER A 50 -22.92 -14.04 -3.72
N GLY A 51 -21.80 -13.86 -4.42
CA GLY A 51 -21.78 -13.62 -5.86
C GLY A 51 -21.91 -12.15 -6.29
N PHE A 52 -22.20 -11.21 -5.39
CA PHE A 52 -22.28 -9.77 -5.71
C PHE A 52 -20.94 -9.20 -6.21
N SER A 53 -19.83 -9.72 -5.71
CA SER A 53 -18.49 -9.31 -6.18
C SER A 53 -18.19 -9.71 -7.63
N ARG A 54 -18.83 -10.78 -8.13
CA ARG A 54 -18.69 -11.24 -9.53
C ARG A 54 -19.48 -10.34 -10.48
N SER A 55 -20.70 -9.95 -10.12
CA SER A 55 -21.50 -9.03 -10.96
C SER A 55 -20.86 -7.64 -11.09
N LEU A 56 -20.10 -7.20 -10.09
CA LEU A 56 -19.34 -5.95 -10.11
C LEU A 56 -18.04 -6.01 -10.93
N GLY A 57 -17.68 -7.17 -11.50
CA GLY A 57 -16.48 -7.32 -12.32
C GLY A 57 -15.16 -7.08 -11.57
N LYS A 58 -15.16 -7.26 -10.24
CA LYS A 58 -13.99 -6.92 -9.40
C LYS A 58 -12.79 -7.80 -9.73
N HIS A 59 -13.04 -9.05 -10.12
CA HIS A 59 -11.98 -9.99 -10.46
C HIS A 59 -11.30 -9.63 -11.79
N GLU A 60 -12.09 -9.27 -12.80
CA GLU A 60 -11.60 -8.84 -14.11
C GLU A 60 -10.79 -7.54 -13.99
N LYS A 61 -11.26 -6.58 -13.19
CA LYS A 61 -10.50 -5.35 -12.88
C LYS A 61 -9.17 -5.66 -12.18
N TRP A 62 -9.18 -6.51 -11.17
CA TRP A 62 -7.95 -6.92 -10.47
C TRP A 62 -6.95 -7.60 -11.42
N LEU A 63 -7.44 -8.47 -12.32
CA LEU A 63 -6.61 -9.11 -13.34
C LEU A 63 -6.01 -8.08 -14.30
N ALA A 64 -6.83 -7.14 -14.79
CA ALA A 64 -6.38 -6.07 -15.68
C ALA A 64 -5.29 -5.21 -15.00
N ASP A 65 -5.50 -4.81 -13.75
CA ASP A 65 -4.52 -4.02 -12.98
C ASP A 65 -3.21 -4.79 -12.76
N LYS A 66 -3.30 -6.09 -12.44
CA LYS A 66 -2.14 -6.98 -12.30
C LYS A 66 -1.36 -7.11 -13.61
N ILE A 67 -2.06 -7.22 -14.73
CA ILE A 67 -1.44 -7.29 -16.06
C ILE A 67 -0.78 -5.96 -16.40
N TYR A 68 -1.49 -4.84 -16.18
CA TYR A 68 -0.98 -3.49 -16.38
C TYR A 68 0.30 -3.21 -15.57
N LEU A 69 0.32 -3.56 -14.28
CA LEU A 69 1.49 -3.42 -13.42
C LEU A 69 2.67 -4.33 -13.83
N LYS A 70 2.40 -5.50 -14.42
CA LYS A 70 3.45 -6.34 -15.01
C LYS A 70 3.96 -5.78 -16.34
N GLN A 71 3.09 -5.12 -17.10
CA GLN A 71 3.42 -4.51 -18.38
C GLN A 71 4.12 -3.15 -18.24
N SER A 72 3.95 -2.45 -17.12
CA SER A 72 4.81 -1.31 -16.77
C SER A 72 6.23 -1.83 -16.52
N ARG A 73 6.99 -1.99 -17.61
CA ARG A 73 8.37 -2.47 -17.58
C ARG A 73 9.18 -1.46 -16.78
N PRO A 74 9.77 -1.83 -15.62
CA PRO A 74 10.65 -0.93 -14.89
C PRO A 74 11.99 -0.70 -15.61
N TYR A 75 12.26 -1.48 -16.68
CA TYR A 75 13.50 -1.46 -17.44
C TYR A 75 13.30 -0.86 -18.82
N LYS A 76 14.33 -0.16 -19.29
CA LYS A 76 14.42 0.34 -20.67
C LYS A 76 14.30 -0.84 -21.65
N PRO A 77 13.66 -0.65 -22.82
CA PRO A 77 13.60 -1.68 -23.84
C PRO A 77 15.02 -2.07 -24.28
N HIS A 78 15.18 -3.33 -24.69
CA HIS A 78 16.40 -3.76 -25.36
C HIS A 78 16.48 -3.03 -26.71
N VAL A 79 17.66 -2.49 -27.00
CA VAL A 79 17.99 -1.79 -28.26
C VAL A 79 19.17 -2.54 -28.85
N THR A 80 19.14 -2.81 -30.15
CA THR A 80 20.26 -3.51 -30.80
C THR A 80 21.44 -2.56 -31.02
N LEU A 81 22.62 -3.10 -31.33
CA LEU A 81 23.80 -2.27 -31.59
C LEU A 81 23.59 -1.40 -32.84
N GLU A 82 22.90 -1.93 -33.84
CA GLU A 82 22.57 -1.25 -35.09
C GLU A 82 21.71 -0.01 -34.83
N GLU A 83 20.57 -0.16 -34.12
CA GLU A 83 19.66 0.94 -33.78
C GLU A 83 20.37 2.05 -32.98
N ARG A 84 21.35 1.68 -32.16
CA ARG A 84 22.11 2.63 -31.34
C ARG A 84 23.16 3.40 -32.14
N LEU A 85 23.70 2.78 -33.19
CA LEU A 85 24.82 3.31 -33.97
C LEU A 85 24.39 3.96 -35.29
N GLU A 86 23.19 3.67 -35.79
CA GLU A 86 22.67 4.20 -37.05
C GLU A 86 22.65 5.73 -37.10
N GLY A 87 22.02 6.39 -36.12
CA GLY A 87 21.96 7.85 -36.08
C GLY A 87 23.34 8.54 -36.05
N PRO A 88 24.23 8.17 -35.12
CA PRO A 88 25.59 8.75 -35.05
C PRO A 88 26.45 8.50 -36.29
N LEU A 89 26.39 7.30 -36.88
CA LEU A 89 27.23 6.94 -38.03
C LEU A 89 26.70 7.54 -39.34
N MET A 90 25.39 7.66 -39.51
CA MET A 90 24.79 8.23 -40.72
C MET A 90 24.85 9.76 -40.72
N ALA A 91 24.92 10.42 -39.55
CA ALA A 91 25.01 11.88 -39.45
C ALA A 91 26.29 12.47 -40.12
N SER A 92 27.38 11.69 -40.17
CA SER A 92 28.64 12.08 -40.81
C SER A 92 28.80 11.60 -42.25
N ASN A 93 27.83 10.85 -42.80
CA ASN A 93 27.88 10.40 -44.19
C ASN A 93 27.55 11.57 -45.13
N LYS A 94 28.58 12.33 -45.49
CA LYS A 94 28.56 13.28 -46.60
C LYS A 94 29.34 12.68 -47.76
N TRP A 95 28.76 12.76 -48.94
CA TRP A 95 29.44 12.43 -50.18
C TRP A 95 30.12 13.72 -50.66
N ASP A 96 31.42 13.66 -50.92
CA ASP A 96 32.16 14.68 -51.70
C ASP A 96 31.86 14.51 -53.20
#